data_AF-A0A7C5SNB8-F1
#
_entry.id   AF-A0A7C5SNB8-F1
#
_cell.length_a   1.000
_cell.length_b   1.000
_cell.length_c   1.000
_cell.angle_alpha   90.00
_cell.angle_beta   90.00
_cell.angle_gamma   90.00
#
_symmetry.space_group_name_H-M   'P 1'
#
loop_
_entity.id
_entity.type
_entity.pdbx_description
1 polymer ?
#
loop_
_entity_poly.entity_id
_entity_poly.type
_entity_poly.pdbx_seq_one_letter_code
_entity_poly.pdbx_strand_id
1 'polypeptide(L)'
;MSWRDEVEKLKKIVEDAYSRAIEELENIVDFVSTWREITPPRRLYRRLKNIVDDFKAELFDVERKLRRIEREFGEEARKSVEEVEKLIEEKVRAFTKKYEDSVKKIESYVPAEWRGRRPWIAISMMPRKLAMIISREVTGALRSAFGELERVLEESSTVVSSIRLRREDADVIDELVSAGIFKSRSEAVAFFVRRGIEASKEWLEKVRENIKKIKELQEEVKKEIDRESKEEE
;
A
#
# COMPACT_ATOMS: atom_id res chain seq x y z
N MET A 1 -10.69 32.23 13.70
CA MET A 1 -10.25 31.02 14.41
C MET A 1 -8.73 31.00 14.30
N SER A 2 -8.00 30.88 15.41
CA SER A 2 -6.54 30.92 15.38
C SER A 2 -5.98 29.62 14.78
N TRP A 3 -4.82 29.68 14.11
CA TRP A 3 -4.13 28.47 13.63
C TRP A 3 -3.81 27.52 14.79
N ARG A 4 -3.63 28.05 16.00
CA ARG A 4 -3.45 27.26 17.24
C ARG A 4 -4.69 26.46 17.60
N ASP A 5 -5.87 27.06 17.47
CA ASP A 5 -7.15 26.36 17.68
C ASP A 5 -7.36 25.26 16.63
N GLU A 6 -6.88 25.49 15.40
CA GLU A 6 -6.92 24.50 14.34
C GLU A 6 -5.98 23.33 14.64
N VAL A 7 -4.75 23.58 15.08
CA VAL A 7 -3.81 22.53 15.51
C VAL A 7 -4.41 21.70 16.65
N GLU A 8 -5.05 22.32 17.63
CA GLU A 8 -5.67 21.58 18.73
C GLU A 8 -6.83 20.69 18.26
N LYS A 9 -7.64 21.18 17.31
CA LYS A 9 -8.67 20.36 16.64
C LYS A 9 -8.05 19.19 15.89
N LEU A 10 -6.91 19.37 15.23
CA LEU A 10 -6.20 18.31 14.53
C LEU A 10 -5.68 17.24 15.49
N LYS A 11 -5.11 17.64 16.65
CA LYS A 11 -4.73 16.70 17.71
C LYS A 11 -5.91 15.84 18.14
N LYS A 12 -7.07 16.46 18.40
CA LYS A 12 -8.29 15.74 18.77
C LYS A 12 -8.75 14.77 17.69
N ILE A 13 -8.69 15.15 16.41
CA ILE A 13 -9.04 14.24 15.31
C ILE A 13 -8.15 12.99 15.32
N VAL A 14 -6.85 13.13 15.56
CA VAL A 14 -5.93 11.98 15.66
C VAL A 14 -6.32 11.04 16.80
N GLU A 15 -6.66 11.58 17.97
CA GLU A 15 -7.09 10.79 19.13
C GLU A 15 -8.43 10.10 18.89
N ASP A 16 -9.38 10.81 18.31
CA ASP A 16 -10.71 10.29 17.98
C ASP A 16 -10.61 9.19 16.90
N ALA A 17 -9.78 9.38 15.87
CA ALA A 17 -9.50 8.40 14.82
C ALA A 17 -8.94 7.10 15.41
N TYR A 18 -7.95 7.24 16.29
CA TYR A 18 -7.36 6.11 17.00
C TYR A 18 -8.40 5.38 17.85
N SER A 19 -9.17 6.12 18.66
CA SER A 19 -10.15 5.52 19.57
C SER A 19 -11.23 4.75 18.82
N ARG A 20 -11.78 5.33 17.74
CA ARG A 20 -12.73 4.64 16.85
C ARG A 20 -12.14 3.36 16.26
N ALA A 21 -10.92 3.44 15.71
CA ALA A 21 -10.28 2.29 15.09
C ALA A 21 -10.04 1.14 16.07
N ILE A 22 -9.70 1.45 17.33
CA ILE A 22 -9.53 0.46 18.40
C ILE A 22 -10.88 -0.15 18.79
N GLU A 23 -11.92 0.67 18.98
CA GLU A 23 -13.26 0.21 19.33
C GLU A 23 -13.82 -0.73 18.25
N GLU A 24 -13.71 -0.36 16.97
CA GLU A 24 -14.15 -1.22 15.87
C GLU A 24 -13.38 -2.54 15.79
N LEU A 25 -12.08 -2.51 16.08
CA LEU A 25 -11.25 -3.69 16.12
C LEU A 25 -11.64 -4.63 17.27
N GLU A 26 -11.92 -4.09 18.45
CA GLU A 26 -12.44 -4.84 19.60
C GLU A 26 -13.81 -5.45 19.29
N ASN A 27 -14.71 -4.68 18.67
CA ASN A 27 -16.01 -5.16 18.19
C ASN A 27 -15.88 -6.33 17.20
N ILE A 28 -14.84 -6.35 16.36
CA ILE A 28 -14.57 -7.51 15.49
C ILE A 28 -14.10 -8.71 16.30
N VAL A 29 -13.20 -8.52 17.27
CA VAL A 29 -12.71 -9.62 18.13
C VAL A 29 -13.87 -10.24 18.91
N ASP A 30 -14.74 -9.43 19.49
CA ASP A 30 -15.91 -9.88 20.25
C ASP A 30 -16.96 -10.55 19.34
N PHE A 31 -17.16 -9.99 18.15
CA PHE A 31 -17.99 -10.63 17.14
C PHE A 31 -17.46 -12.01 16.76
N VAL A 32 -16.15 -12.17 16.58
CA VAL A 32 -15.53 -13.45 16.21
C VAL A 32 -15.54 -14.44 17.38
N SER A 33 -15.32 -13.99 18.62
CA SER A 33 -15.30 -14.86 19.81
C SER A 33 -16.66 -15.51 20.10
N THR A 34 -17.74 -14.88 19.65
CA THR A 34 -19.12 -15.36 19.82
C THR A 34 -19.64 -16.19 18.63
N TRP A 35 -18.80 -16.47 17.63
CA TRP A 35 -19.21 -17.25 16.46
C TRP A 35 -19.68 -18.65 16.82
N ARG A 36 -20.96 -18.91 16.55
CA ARG A 36 -21.55 -20.26 16.52
C ARG A 36 -21.51 -20.88 15.11
N GLU A 37 -21.34 -20.05 14.08
CA GLU A 37 -21.24 -20.44 12.67
C GLU A 37 -20.06 -19.75 11.96
N ILE A 38 -19.64 -20.34 10.84
CA ILE A 38 -18.44 -20.00 10.10
C ILE A 38 -18.65 -18.73 9.23
N THR A 39 -18.24 -17.55 9.70
CA THR A 39 -18.28 -16.31 8.89
C THR A 39 -17.15 -16.31 7.84
N PRO A 40 -17.42 -16.12 6.53
CA PRO A 40 -16.41 -16.27 5.48
C PRO A 40 -15.17 -15.37 5.68
N PRO A 41 -13.94 -15.87 5.40
CA PRO A 41 -12.69 -15.11 5.59
C PRO A 41 -12.66 -13.77 4.84
N ARG A 42 -13.35 -13.71 3.69
CA ARG A 42 -13.46 -12.49 2.87
C ARG A 42 -14.25 -11.37 3.55
N ARG A 43 -15.25 -11.68 4.37
CA ARG A 43 -16.04 -10.67 5.08
C ARG A 43 -15.23 -10.09 6.24
N LEU A 44 -14.56 -10.96 7.00
CA LEU A 44 -13.66 -10.55 8.07
C LEU A 44 -12.49 -9.70 7.54
N TYR A 45 -11.87 -10.13 6.43
CA TYR A 45 -10.83 -9.35 5.75
C TYR A 45 -11.32 -7.94 5.38
N ARG A 46 -12.50 -7.81 4.76
CA ARG A 46 -13.06 -6.50 4.40
C ARG A 46 -13.28 -5.61 5.62
N ARG A 47 -13.85 -6.15 6.71
CA ARG A 47 -14.07 -5.37 7.93
C ARG A 47 -12.75 -4.86 8.52
N LEU A 48 -11.74 -5.73 8.64
CA LEU A 48 -10.42 -5.32 9.14
C LEU A 48 -9.70 -4.34 8.21
N LYS A 49 -9.82 -4.53 6.89
CA LYS A 49 -9.29 -3.61 5.88
C LYS A 49 -9.90 -2.21 6.04
N ASN A 50 -11.23 -2.13 6.18
CA ASN A 50 -11.92 -0.86 6.30
C ASN A 50 -11.43 -0.06 7.52
N ILE A 51 -11.30 -0.68 8.69
CA ILE A 51 -10.76 0.00 9.89
C ILE A 51 -9.40 0.64 9.60
N VAL A 52 -8.52 -0.11 8.94
CA VAL A 52 -7.17 0.35 8.60
C VAL A 52 -7.22 1.49 7.59
N ASP A 53 -8.08 1.41 6.58
CA ASP A 53 -8.20 2.41 5.53
C ASP A 53 -8.84 3.69 6.04
N ASP A 54 -9.87 3.59 6.88
CA ASP A 54 -10.55 4.73 7.51
C ASP A 54 -9.59 5.46 8.45
N PHE A 55 -8.88 4.73 9.32
CA PHE A 55 -7.87 5.32 10.20
C PHE A 55 -6.79 6.07 9.40
N LYS A 56 -6.28 5.48 8.31
CA LYS A 56 -5.30 6.14 7.44
C LYS A 56 -5.85 7.40 6.77
N ALA A 57 -7.09 7.34 6.25
CA ALA A 57 -7.69 8.46 5.55
C ALA A 57 -7.78 9.69 6.46
N GLU A 58 -8.20 9.49 7.71
CA GLU A 58 -8.27 10.56 8.70
C GLU A 58 -6.89 11.15 9.03
N LEU A 59 -5.88 10.30 9.25
CA LEU A 59 -4.50 10.77 9.50
C LEU A 59 -3.92 11.55 8.32
N PHE A 60 -4.18 11.09 7.09
CA PHE A 60 -3.75 11.77 5.88
C PHE A 60 -4.38 13.16 5.75
N ASP A 61 -5.66 13.28 6.08
CA ASP A 61 -6.34 14.58 6.08
C ASP A 61 -5.79 15.52 7.15
N VAL A 62 -5.39 14.99 8.32
CA VAL A 62 -4.68 15.76 9.35
C VAL A 62 -3.33 16.24 8.84
N GLU A 63 -2.48 15.36 8.31
CA GLU A 63 -1.17 15.74 7.75
C GLU A 63 -1.28 16.79 6.65
N ARG A 64 -2.25 16.64 5.74
CA ARG A 64 -2.48 17.61 4.67
C ARG A 64 -2.76 19.00 5.24
N LYS A 65 -3.55 19.08 6.32
CA LYS A 65 -3.86 20.34 7.00
C LYS A 65 -2.65 20.88 7.77
N LEU A 66 -1.88 20.03 8.45
CA LEU A 66 -0.64 20.42 9.12
C LEU A 66 0.37 21.05 8.14
N ARG A 67 0.60 20.42 6.97
CA ARG A 67 1.49 20.98 5.94
C ARG A 67 1.00 22.29 5.35
N ARG A 68 -0.31 22.56 5.42
CA ARG A 68 -0.87 23.85 5.00
C ARG A 68 -0.55 24.91 6.06
N ILE A 69 -0.79 24.59 7.33
CA ILE A 69 -0.47 25.46 8.47
C ILE A 69 1.03 25.76 8.50
N GLU A 70 1.89 24.76 8.37
CA GLU A 70 3.35 24.95 8.33
C GLU A 70 3.80 25.84 7.17
N ARG A 71 3.18 25.71 5.99
CA ARG A 71 3.47 26.58 4.84
C ARG A 71 3.00 28.03 5.04
N GLU A 72 1.87 28.23 5.71
CA GLU A 72 1.29 29.56 5.93
C GLU A 72 1.96 30.31 7.09
N PHE A 73 2.37 29.61 8.15
CA PHE A 73 2.86 30.21 9.41
C PHE A 73 4.32 29.90 9.74
N GLY A 74 4.98 29.03 8.98
CA GLY A 74 6.42 28.75 9.07
C GLY A 74 6.89 28.34 10.47
N GLU A 75 7.97 28.98 10.93
CA GLU A 75 8.58 28.72 12.24
C GLU A 75 7.63 28.91 13.42
N GLU A 76 6.63 29.80 13.32
CA GLU A 76 5.70 30.05 14.43
C GLU A 76 4.82 28.81 14.71
N ALA A 77 4.46 28.07 13.66
CA ALA A 77 3.66 26.85 13.77
C ALA A 77 4.48 25.57 13.89
N ARG A 78 5.76 25.60 13.49
CA ARG A 78 6.64 24.42 13.38
C ARG A 78 6.61 23.52 14.62
N LYS A 79 6.81 24.09 15.81
CA LYS A 79 6.80 23.34 17.07
C LYS A 79 5.45 22.67 17.34
N SER A 80 4.35 23.37 17.07
CA SER A 80 3.00 22.84 17.30
C SER A 80 2.64 21.76 16.27
N VAL A 81 3.10 21.91 15.03
CA VAL A 81 2.97 20.89 13.98
C VAL A 81 3.74 19.63 14.34
N GLU A 82 5.01 19.76 14.76
CA GLU A 82 5.86 18.64 15.17
C GLU A 82 5.25 17.85 16.35
N GLU A 83 4.57 18.52 17.29
CA GLU A 83 3.83 17.85 18.35
C GLU A 83 2.70 16.96 17.82
N VAL A 84 1.95 17.42 16.82
CA VAL A 84 0.88 16.59 16.21
C VAL A 84 1.48 15.44 15.41
N GLU A 85 2.57 15.66 14.68
CA GLU A 85 3.26 14.60 13.95
C GLU A 85 3.77 13.48 14.89
N LYS A 86 4.33 13.85 16.04
CA LYS A 86 4.71 12.88 17.09
C LYS A 86 3.51 12.12 17.64
N LEU A 87 2.39 12.81 17.85
CA LEU A 87 1.14 12.16 18.28
C LEU A 87 0.64 11.15 17.24
N ILE A 88 0.67 11.50 15.96
CA ILE A 88 0.33 10.58 14.85
C ILE A 88 1.24 9.34 14.91
N GLU A 89 2.55 9.54 15.03
CA GLU A 89 3.52 8.45 15.11
C GLU A 89 3.27 7.51 16.30
N GLU A 90 2.96 8.08 17.46
CA GLU A 90 2.57 7.34 18.67
C GLU A 90 1.30 6.52 18.43
N LYS A 91 0.23 7.14 17.90
CA LYS A 91 -1.06 6.47 17.70
C LYS A 91 -0.99 5.40 16.62
N VAL A 92 -0.25 5.60 15.53
CA VAL A 92 -0.05 4.57 14.49
C VAL A 92 0.71 3.37 15.08
N ARG A 93 1.74 3.59 15.90
CA ARG A 93 2.46 2.50 16.59
C ARG A 93 1.54 1.73 17.54
N ALA A 94 0.78 2.45 18.35
CA ALA A 94 -0.18 1.86 19.28
C ALA A 94 -1.25 1.03 18.55
N PHE A 95 -1.82 1.59 17.47
CA PHE A 95 -2.84 0.91 16.66
C PHE A 95 -2.27 -0.34 15.99
N THR A 96 -1.07 -0.25 15.41
CA THR A 96 -0.38 -1.39 14.79
C THR A 96 -0.23 -2.55 15.78
N LYS A 97 0.25 -2.26 17.00
CA LYS A 97 0.39 -3.27 18.06
C LYS A 97 -0.96 -3.87 18.45
N LYS A 98 -1.98 -3.04 18.70
CA LYS A 98 -3.31 -3.52 19.06
C LYS A 98 -3.92 -4.38 17.95
N TYR A 99 -3.73 -4.00 16.69
CA TYR A 99 -4.18 -4.77 15.54
C TYR A 99 -3.51 -6.14 15.52
N GLU A 100 -2.19 -6.23 15.69
CA GLU A 100 -1.49 -7.53 15.75
C GLU A 100 -2.04 -8.43 16.87
N ASP A 101 -2.24 -7.87 18.06
CA ASP A 101 -2.78 -8.61 19.19
C ASP A 101 -4.23 -9.05 18.94
N SER A 102 -5.02 -8.23 18.26
CA SER A 102 -6.40 -8.56 17.89
C SER A 102 -6.46 -9.64 16.82
N VAL A 103 -5.61 -9.58 15.80
CA VAL A 103 -5.50 -10.67 14.80
C VAL A 103 -5.09 -11.97 15.46
N LYS A 104 -4.10 -11.98 16.37
CA LYS A 104 -3.73 -13.18 17.12
C LYS A 104 -4.89 -13.76 17.92
N LYS A 105 -5.72 -12.91 18.54
CA LYS A 105 -6.95 -13.37 19.23
C LYS A 105 -7.92 -13.99 18.22
N ILE A 106 -8.17 -13.33 17.10
CA ILE A 106 -9.04 -13.87 16.03
C ILE A 106 -8.49 -15.21 15.51
N GLU A 107 -7.17 -15.40 15.38
CA GLU A 107 -6.56 -16.68 14.99
C GLU A 107 -6.91 -17.84 15.90
N SER A 108 -7.13 -17.59 17.20
CA SER A 108 -7.53 -18.63 18.16
C SER A 108 -8.96 -19.11 17.97
N TYR A 109 -9.82 -18.28 17.36
CA TYR A 109 -11.24 -18.61 17.13
C TYR A 109 -11.51 -19.17 15.72
N VAL A 110 -10.54 -19.07 14.82
CA VAL A 110 -10.71 -19.42 13.39
C VAL A 110 -10.02 -20.75 13.05
N PRO A 111 -10.63 -21.63 12.23
CA PRO A 111 -10.03 -22.91 11.81
C PRO A 111 -8.64 -22.76 11.18
N ALA A 112 -7.73 -23.68 11.49
CA ALA A 112 -6.34 -23.64 11.02
C ALA A 112 -6.22 -23.62 9.48
N GLU A 113 -7.14 -24.30 8.78
CA GLU A 113 -7.22 -24.35 7.32
C GLU A 113 -7.39 -22.98 6.65
N TRP A 114 -7.82 -21.96 7.42
CA TRP A 114 -8.00 -20.61 6.90
C TRP A 114 -6.72 -19.80 6.89
N ARG A 115 -5.74 -20.17 7.72
CA ARG A 115 -4.49 -19.41 7.91
C ARG A 115 -3.66 -19.33 6.62
N GLY A 116 -3.76 -20.34 5.75
CA GLY A 116 -3.13 -20.37 4.42
C GLY A 116 -3.93 -19.71 3.30
N ARG A 117 -5.17 -19.25 3.56
CA ARG A 117 -6.00 -18.62 2.52
C ARG A 117 -5.54 -17.19 2.26
N ARG A 118 -5.57 -16.76 1.00
CA ARG A 118 -5.18 -15.40 0.58
C ARG A 118 -5.78 -14.28 1.45
N PRO A 119 -7.08 -14.28 1.80
CA PRO A 119 -7.65 -13.24 2.66
C PRO A 119 -7.01 -13.19 4.05
N TRP A 120 -6.67 -14.34 4.63
CA TRP A 120 -6.02 -14.41 5.95
C TRP A 120 -4.60 -13.87 5.90
N ILE A 121 -3.82 -14.27 4.88
CA ILE A 121 -2.47 -13.77 4.65
C ILE A 121 -2.48 -12.24 4.53
N ALA A 122 -3.49 -11.68 3.85
CA ALA A 122 -3.65 -10.24 3.73
C ALA A 122 -3.97 -9.57 5.09
N ILE A 123 -4.83 -10.17 5.93
CA ILE A 123 -5.12 -9.71 7.29
C ILE A 123 -3.84 -9.60 8.14
N SER A 124 -3.05 -10.68 8.21
CA SER A 124 -1.86 -10.74 9.07
C SER A 124 -0.72 -9.82 8.60
N MET A 125 -0.72 -9.40 7.33
CA MET A 125 0.29 -8.49 6.78
C MET A 125 -0.04 -7.00 6.95
N MET A 126 -1.30 -6.63 7.24
CA MET A 126 -1.71 -5.23 7.34
C MET A 126 -0.93 -4.40 8.38
N PRO A 127 -0.61 -4.90 9.59
CA PRO A 127 0.16 -4.17 10.59
C PRO A 127 1.55 -3.76 10.12
N ARG A 128 2.25 -4.67 9.43
CA ARG A 128 3.59 -4.40 8.90
C ARG A 128 3.58 -3.26 7.89
N LYS A 129 2.48 -3.09 7.14
CA LYS A 129 2.31 -1.98 6.22
C LYS A 129 2.12 -0.64 6.93
N LEU A 130 1.44 -0.63 8.07
CA LEU A 130 1.29 0.56 8.93
C LEU A 130 2.61 0.92 9.60
N ALA A 131 3.37 -0.08 10.08
CA ALA A 131 4.69 0.13 10.67
C ALA A 131 5.71 0.72 9.66
N MET A 132 5.68 0.31 8.40
CA MET A 132 6.52 0.89 7.35
C MET A 132 6.28 2.39 7.13
N ILE A 133 5.10 2.91 7.46
CA ILE A 133 4.77 4.35 7.38
C ILE A 133 5.60 5.15 8.37
N ILE A 134 5.82 4.62 9.57
CA ILE A 134 6.46 5.31 10.68
C ILE A 134 7.98 5.47 10.45
N SER A 135 8.60 4.62 9.61
CA SER A 135 10.05 4.55 9.51
C SER A 135 10.72 5.48 8.49
N ARG A 136 10.00 6.37 7.79
CA ARG A 136 10.64 7.34 6.89
C ARG A 136 9.72 8.48 6.52
N GLU A 137 10.12 9.71 6.86
CA GLU A 137 9.61 10.98 6.35
C GLU A 137 8.13 10.95 5.95
N VAL A 138 7.28 11.33 6.91
CA VAL A 138 5.82 11.42 6.79
C VAL A 138 5.35 12.27 5.59
N THR A 139 6.26 13.00 4.94
CA THR A 139 6.00 13.90 3.83
C THR A 139 5.98 13.21 2.44
N GLY A 140 4.89 12.48 2.13
CA GLY A 140 4.49 12.18 0.74
C GLY A 140 4.72 10.75 0.23
N ALA A 141 5.50 9.94 0.93
CA ALA A 141 5.69 8.51 0.63
C ALA A 141 4.42 7.65 0.87
N LEU A 142 3.51 8.11 1.75
CA LEU A 142 2.24 7.45 2.07
C LEU A 142 1.42 7.09 0.83
N ARG A 143 1.24 8.02 -0.11
CA ARG A 143 0.39 7.79 -1.29
C ARG A 143 1.00 6.77 -2.26
N SER A 144 2.32 6.81 -2.46
CA SER A 144 3.02 5.93 -3.41
C SER A 144 3.19 4.53 -2.87
N ALA A 145 3.55 4.38 -1.59
CA ALA A 145 3.70 3.07 -0.96
C ALA A 145 2.36 2.32 -0.82
N PHE A 146 1.26 3.03 -0.53
CA PHE A 146 -0.08 2.41 -0.50
C PHE A 146 -0.63 2.13 -1.90
N GLY A 147 -0.54 3.09 -2.82
CA GLY A 147 -1.07 2.91 -4.18
C GLY A 147 -0.40 1.78 -4.96
N GLU A 148 0.91 1.56 -4.78
CA GLU A 148 1.61 0.46 -5.45
C GLU A 148 1.31 -0.90 -4.80
N LEU A 149 1.18 -0.96 -3.48
CA LEU A 149 0.99 -2.20 -2.75
C LEU A 149 -0.49 -2.67 -2.72
N GLU A 150 -1.42 -1.73 -2.81
CA GLU A 150 -2.85 -1.99 -3.00
C GLU A 150 -3.12 -2.42 -4.44
N ARG A 151 -2.50 -1.79 -5.45
CA ARG A 151 -2.51 -2.30 -6.84
C ARG A 151 -1.91 -3.70 -6.97
N VAL A 152 -0.83 -4.03 -6.28
CA VAL A 152 -0.28 -5.41 -6.33
C VAL A 152 -1.22 -6.46 -5.69
N LEU A 153 -2.10 -6.05 -4.78
CA LEU A 153 -3.08 -6.94 -4.14
C LEU A 153 -4.46 -6.94 -4.83
N GLU A 154 -4.84 -5.82 -5.46
CA GLU A 154 -6.11 -5.64 -6.16
C GLU A 154 -6.02 -5.91 -7.67
N GLU A 155 -4.86 -5.65 -8.31
CA GLU A 155 -4.63 -5.99 -9.71
C GLU A 155 -4.34 -7.49 -9.85
N SER A 156 -5.43 -8.24 -9.97
CA SER A 156 -5.50 -9.36 -10.88
C SER A 156 -5.30 -8.89 -12.34
N SER A 157 -4.12 -8.38 -12.69
CA SER A 157 -3.61 -8.50 -14.06
C SER A 157 -2.56 -9.61 -14.05
N THR A 158 -3.05 -10.84 -13.92
CA THR A 158 -2.22 -12.02 -13.95
C THR A 158 -1.78 -12.28 -15.39
N VAL A 159 -0.70 -11.64 -15.83
CA VAL A 159 0.12 -12.25 -16.87
C VAL A 159 0.94 -13.33 -16.17
N VAL A 160 0.42 -14.57 -16.14
CA VAL A 160 1.25 -15.73 -15.77
C VAL A 160 2.23 -15.94 -16.91
N SER A 161 3.48 -15.51 -16.72
CA SER A 161 4.55 -15.77 -17.69
C SER A 161 5.46 -16.85 -17.15
N SER A 162 5.63 -17.93 -17.90
CA SER A 162 6.68 -18.91 -17.64
C SER A 162 8.00 -18.34 -18.16
N ILE A 163 8.95 -18.11 -17.26
CA ILE A 163 10.25 -17.52 -17.56
C ILE A 163 11.35 -18.52 -17.24
N ARG A 164 12.29 -18.66 -18.17
CA ARG A 164 13.49 -19.49 -17.98
C ARG A 164 14.56 -18.63 -17.34
N LEU A 165 15.02 -19.05 -16.17
CA LEU A 165 16.14 -18.43 -15.46
C LEU A 165 17.37 -19.31 -15.63
N ARG A 166 18.55 -18.70 -15.54
CA ARG A 166 19.79 -19.48 -15.39
C ARG A 166 19.75 -20.19 -14.04
N ARG A 167 20.46 -21.31 -13.94
CA ARG A 167 20.46 -22.14 -12.73
C ARG A 167 20.96 -21.35 -11.52
N GLU A 168 22.06 -20.63 -11.70
CA GLU A 168 22.65 -19.74 -10.69
C GLU A 168 21.66 -18.68 -10.17
N ASP A 169 20.89 -18.04 -11.04
CA ASP A 169 19.88 -17.05 -10.64
C ASP A 169 18.71 -17.70 -9.89
N ALA A 170 18.29 -18.90 -10.31
CA ALA A 170 17.23 -19.65 -9.66
C ALA A 170 17.64 -20.13 -8.26
N ASP A 171 18.89 -20.55 -8.08
CA ASP A 171 19.44 -20.99 -6.81
C ASP A 171 19.48 -19.82 -5.79
N VAL A 172 19.90 -18.62 -6.23
CA VAL A 172 19.83 -17.40 -5.40
C VAL A 172 18.39 -17.09 -4.96
N ILE A 173 17.43 -17.19 -5.89
CA ILE A 173 16.02 -17.00 -5.56
C ILE A 173 15.55 -18.03 -4.52
N ASP A 174 15.98 -19.28 -4.65
CA ASP A 174 15.65 -20.35 -3.72
C ASP A 174 16.22 -20.15 -2.33
N GLU A 175 17.45 -19.67 -2.22
CA GLU A 175 18.06 -19.32 -0.95
C GLU A 175 17.30 -18.20 -0.26
N LEU A 176 16.89 -17.16 -1.00
CA LEU A 176 16.13 -16.04 -0.45
C LEU A 176 14.71 -16.46 0.00
N VAL A 177 14.08 -17.40 -0.70
CA VAL A 177 12.80 -17.99 -0.28
C VAL A 177 13.00 -18.86 0.96
N SER A 178 14.05 -19.68 0.98
CA SER A 178 14.37 -20.58 2.09
C SER A 178 14.76 -19.83 3.36
N ALA A 179 15.43 -18.68 3.22
CA ALA A 179 15.75 -17.75 4.30
C ALA A 179 14.52 -16.96 4.80
N GLY A 180 13.35 -17.15 4.17
CA GLY A 180 12.10 -16.48 4.54
C GLY A 180 12.04 -15.00 4.14
N ILE A 181 12.96 -14.53 3.29
CA ILE A 181 12.98 -13.15 2.76
C ILE A 181 11.81 -12.96 1.78
N PHE A 182 11.48 -14.01 1.00
CA PHE A 182 10.30 -14.04 0.14
C PHE A 182 9.46 -15.29 0.40
N LYS A 183 8.14 -15.22 0.18
CA LYS A 183 7.20 -16.33 0.46
C LYS A 183 7.11 -17.34 -0.68
N SER A 184 7.54 -16.96 -1.88
CA SER A 184 7.55 -17.82 -3.06
C SER A 184 8.56 -17.33 -4.09
N ARG A 185 9.00 -18.24 -4.97
CA ARG A 185 9.88 -17.88 -6.10
C ARG A 185 9.25 -16.79 -6.97
N SER A 186 7.95 -16.86 -7.21
CA SER A 186 7.24 -15.87 -8.03
C SER A 186 7.24 -14.47 -7.40
N GLU A 187 7.16 -14.37 -6.07
CA GLU A 187 7.26 -13.11 -5.35
C GLU A 187 8.68 -12.54 -5.41
N ALA A 188 9.69 -13.37 -5.18
CA ALA A 188 11.09 -12.98 -5.31
C ALA A 188 11.40 -12.46 -6.72
N VAL A 189 10.94 -13.17 -7.76
CA VAL A 189 11.15 -12.78 -9.15
C VAL A 189 10.42 -11.47 -9.47
N ALA A 190 9.16 -11.32 -9.04
CA ALA A 190 8.42 -10.07 -9.25
C ALA A 190 9.13 -8.87 -8.60
N PHE A 191 9.68 -9.07 -7.39
CA PHE A 191 10.47 -8.06 -6.69
C PHE A 191 11.72 -7.66 -7.48
N PHE A 192 12.52 -8.63 -7.93
CA PHE A 192 13.74 -8.35 -8.69
C PHE A 192 13.46 -7.74 -10.07
N VAL A 193 12.43 -8.19 -10.78
CA VAL A 193 12.01 -7.58 -12.05
C VAL A 193 11.62 -6.12 -11.84
N ARG A 194 10.86 -5.81 -10.78
CA ARG A 194 10.47 -4.44 -10.46
C ARG A 194 11.67 -3.55 -10.15
N ARG A 195 12.58 -4.03 -9.29
CA ARG A 195 13.83 -3.33 -8.97
C ARG A 195 14.72 -3.15 -10.20
N GLY A 196 14.78 -4.14 -11.08
CA GLY A 196 15.51 -4.06 -12.34
C GLY A 196 14.94 -3.00 -13.28
N ILE A 197 13.61 -2.93 -13.43
CA ILE A 197 12.91 -1.89 -14.21
C ILE A 197 13.15 -0.51 -13.62
N GLU A 198 13.11 -0.36 -12.29
CA GLU A 198 13.32 0.93 -11.61
C GLU A 198 14.76 1.42 -11.74
N ALA A 199 15.75 0.55 -11.55
CA ALA A 199 17.15 0.87 -11.79
C ALA A 199 17.41 1.26 -13.25
N SER A 200 16.57 0.74 -14.15
CA SER A 200 16.62 0.93 -15.60
C SER A 200 15.70 2.04 -16.12
N LYS A 201 15.02 2.79 -15.26
CA LYS A 201 13.89 3.62 -15.67
C LYS A 201 14.24 4.63 -16.77
N GLU A 202 15.36 5.34 -16.61
CA GLU A 202 15.78 6.38 -17.54
C GLU A 202 16.07 5.83 -18.96
N TRP A 203 16.73 4.69 -19.06
CA TRP A 203 17.02 4.09 -20.38
C TRP A 203 15.75 3.49 -21.00
N LEU A 204 14.89 2.86 -20.19
CA LEU A 204 13.62 2.30 -20.66
C LEU A 204 12.67 3.38 -21.17
N GLU A 205 12.66 4.56 -20.55
CA GLU A 205 11.90 5.72 -21.05
C GLU A 205 12.43 6.19 -22.40
N LYS A 206 13.75 6.34 -22.57
CA LYS A 206 14.37 6.67 -23.87
C LYS A 206 14.02 5.65 -24.95
N VAL A 207 14.02 4.36 -24.63
CA VAL A 207 13.63 3.30 -25.57
C VAL A 207 12.15 3.38 -25.92
N ARG A 208 11.27 3.62 -24.94
CA ARG A 208 9.84 3.78 -25.18
C ARG A 208 9.53 4.96 -26.08
N GLU A 209 10.20 6.09 -25.88
CA GLU A 209 10.06 7.26 -26.74
C GLU A 209 10.47 6.95 -28.18
N ASN A 210 11.59 6.25 -28.37
CA ASN A 210 12.05 5.85 -29.70
C ASN A 210 11.10 4.85 -30.38
N ILE A 211 10.58 3.87 -29.63
CA ILE A 211 9.55 2.94 -30.14
C ILE A 211 8.30 3.71 -30.55
N LYS A 212 7.89 4.74 -29.79
CA LYS A 212 6.74 5.57 -30.12
C LYS A 212 6.96 6.31 -31.43
N LYS A 213 8.13 6.93 -31.62
CA LYS A 213 8.50 7.60 -32.88
C LYS A 213 8.48 6.65 -34.07
N ILE A 214 8.97 5.42 -33.90
CA ILE A 214 8.92 4.40 -34.96
C ILE A 214 7.47 4.08 -35.34
N LYS A 215 6.56 3.97 -34.37
CA LYS A 215 5.14 3.73 -34.64
C LYS A 215 4.46 4.91 -35.34
N GLU A 216 4.76 6.14 -34.91
CA GLU A 216 4.26 7.37 -35.54
C GLU A 216 4.72 7.44 -37.01
N LEU A 217 5.99 7.15 -37.30
CA LEU A 217 6.51 7.07 -38.66
C LEU A 217 5.85 5.95 -39.48
N GLN A 218 5.63 4.77 -38.90
CA GLN A 218 4.91 3.68 -39.58
C GLN A 218 3.48 4.05 -39.93
N GLU A 219 2.79 4.81 -39.07
CA GLU A 219 1.44 5.31 -39.34
C GLU A 219 1.42 6.41 -40.40
N GLU A 220 2.42 7.30 -40.42
CA GLU A 220 2.57 8.33 -41.45
C GLU A 220 2.81 7.72 -42.82
N VAL A 221 3.75 6.78 -42.94
CA VAL A 221 4.02 6.04 -44.18
C VAL A 221 2.75 5.31 -44.66
N LYS A 222 2.02 4.68 -43.74
CA LYS A 222 0.75 4.02 -44.09
C LYS A 222 -0.29 5.01 -44.61
N LYS A 223 -0.40 6.19 -44.00
CA LYS A 223 -1.33 7.25 -44.44
C LYS A 223 -0.96 7.86 -45.78
N GLU A 224 0.33 7.96 -46.11
CA GLU A 224 0.80 8.41 -47.42
C GLU A 224 0.46 7.40 -48.50
N ILE A 225 0.71 6.11 -48.27
CA ILE A 225 0.31 5.04 -49.18
C ILE A 225 -1.21 5.04 -49.39
N ASP A 226 -2.01 5.17 -48.33
CA ASP A 226 -3.48 5.23 -48.41
C ASP A 226 -4.00 6.51 -49.12
N ARG A 227 -3.18 7.58 -49.23
CA ARG A 227 -3.52 8.81 -49.97
C ARG A 227 -3.21 8.66 -51.45
N GLU A 228 -2.03 8.15 -51.81
CA GLU A 228 -1.68 7.87 -53.21
C GLU A 228 -2.66 6.86 -53.83
N SER A 229 -3.08 5.86 -53.06
CA SER A 229 -4.09 4.87 -53.48
C SER A 229 -5.48 5.47 -53.78
N LYS A 230 -5.77 6.69 -53.33
CA LYS A 230 -7.05 7.39 -53.53
C LYS A 230 -6.99 8.49 -54.59
N GLU A 231 -5.81 8.87 -55.06
CA GLU A 231 -5.62 9.83 -56.14
C GLU A 231 -5.55 9.15 -57.53
N GLU A 232 -5.45 7.81 -57.57
CA GLU A 232 -5.49 6.99 -58.79
C GLU A 232 -6.88 6.42 -59.15
N GLU A 233 -7.94 6.78 -58.41
CA GLU A 233 -9.36 6.44 -58.69
C GLU A 233 -10.14 7.66 -59.22
#